data_AF-A0A7C6TYE9-F1
#
_entry.id   AF-A0A7C6TYE9-F1
#
_cell.length_a   1.000
_cell.length_b   1.000
_cell.length_c   1.000
_cell.angle_alpha   90.00
_cell.angle_beta   90.00
_cell.angle_gamma   90.00
#
_symmetry.space_group_name_H-M   'P 1'
#
loop_
_entity.id
_entity.type
_entity.pdbx_description
1 polymer ?
#
loop_
_entity_poly.entity_id
_entity_poly.type
_entity_poly.pdbx_seq_one_letter_code
_entity_poly.pdbx_strand_id
1 'polypeptide(L)'
;DILTDKKDQIQNEVLADLQDICNRNGLGVAITGVQLQDAMPPEEVKASFLDVTSAKEDKAAKVNEARRYENEKLPVARGDAQKIIADAEAYKQARINEATGIASRYRAIAEEYEKMPSVMRMRMYIEMITEVLPRIENLYIVDGNGNTVQFLPLNPSNNQTPVVLPQE
;
A
#
# COMPACT_ATOMS: atom_id res chain seq x y z
N ASP A 1 2.21 17.03 -40.88
CA ASP A 1 1.01 17.80 -41.27
C ASP A 1 1.12 18.41 -42.66
N ILE A 2 1.52 17.60 -43.65
CA ILE A 2 1.76 18.05 -45.03
C ILE A 2 0.49 18.35 -45.84
N LEU A 3 -0.69 18.03 -45.29
CA LEU A 3 -1.97 18.28 -45.96
C LEU A 3 -2.56 19.65 -45.62
N THR A 4 -2.15 20.25 -44.50
CA THR A 4 -2.64 21.56 -44.03
C THR A 4 -1.71 22.67 -44.51
N ASP A 5 -0.40 22.57 -44.25
CA ASP A 5 0.58 23.62 -44.62
C ASP A 5 0.69 23.82 -46.15
N LYS A 6 0.52 22.76 -46.93
CA LYS A 6 0.53 22.85 -48.41
C LYS A 6 -0.77 23.41 -48.96
N LYS A 7 -1.88 23.34 -48.22
CA LYS A 7 -3.19 23.81 -48.67
C LYS A 7 -3.21 25.34 -48.75
N ASP A 8 -2.61 26.00 -47.77
CA ASP A 8 -2.50 27.46 -47.73
C ASP A 8 -1.58 28.00 -48.83
N GLN A 9 -0.47 27.30 -49.12
CA GLN A 9 0.42 27.67 -50.21
C GLN A 9 -0.26 27.58 -51.58
N ILE A 10 -0.99 26.49 -51.83
CA ILE A 10 -1.72 26.29 -53.10
C ILE A 10 -2.87 27.29 -53.24
N GLN A 11 -3.58 27.61 -52.15
CA GLN A 11 -4.67 28.60 -52.19
C GLN A 11 -4.16 30.00 -52.57
N ASN A 12 -3.00 30.41 -52.04
CA ASN A 12 -2.41 31.70 -52.37
C ASN A 12 -1.91 31.77 -53.82
N GLU A 13 -1.34 30.69 -54.34
CA GLU A 13 -0.89 30.61 -55.74
C GLU A 13 -2.09 30.69 -56.71
N VAL A 14 -3.16 29.94 -56.43
CA VAL A 14 -4.38 29.97 -57.26
C VAL A 14 -5.10 31.33 -57.17
N LEU A 15 -5.07 31.98 -56.01
CA LEU A 15 -5.63 33.33 -55.84
C LEU A 15 -4.90 34.35 -56.71
N ALA A 16 -3.56 34.31 -56.73
CA ALA A 16 -2.75 35.19 -57.56
C ALA A 16 -3.03 34.98 -59.05
N ASP A 17 -3.04 33.72 -59.51
CA ASP A 17 -3.31 33.38 -60.91
C ASP A 17 -4.72 33.81 -61.35
N LEU A 18 -5.74 33.60 -60.52
CA LEU A 18 -7.10 34.01 -60.83
C LEU A 18 -7.25 35.54 -60.86
N GLN A 19 -6.57 36.26 -59.95
CA GLN A 19 -6.57 37.72 -59.96
C GLN A 19 -5.91 38.27 -61.23
N ASP A 20 -4.81 37.66 -61.67
CA ASP A 20 -4.12 38.04 -62.91
C ASP A 20 -4.97 37.78 -64.16
N ILE A 21 -5.68 36.66 -64.22
CA ILE A 21 -6.63 36.37 -65.30
C ILE A 21 -7.77 37.38 -65.32
N CYS A 22 -8.33 37.74 -64.15
CA CYS A 22 -9.40 38.73 -64.05
C CYS A 22 -8.95 40.15 -64.46
N ASN A 23 -7.72 40.53 -64.07
CA ASN A 23 -7.11 41.80 -64.45
C ASN A 23 -6.85 41.86 -65.97
N ARG A 24 -6.33 40.78 -66.55
CA ARG A 24 -6.05 40.69 -68.00
C ARG A 24 -7.31 40.75 -68.85
N ASN A 25 -8.43 40.20 -68.35
CA ASN A 25 -9.73 40.27 -69.02
C ASN A 25 -10.52 41.55 -68.68
N GLY A 26 -9.99 42.46 -67.86
CA GLY A 26 -10.62 43.74 -67.56
C GLY A 26 -11.94 43.64 -66.78
N LEU A 27 -12.12 42.57 -66.00
CA LEU A 27 -13.41 42.27 -65.34
C LEU A 27 -13.74 43.21 -64.17
N GLY A 28 -12.76 43.97 -63.66
CA GLY A 28 -12.97 44.95 -62.58
C GLY A 28 -13.33 44.34 -61.21
N VAL A 29 -13.11 43.03 -61.03
CA VAL A 29 -13.43 42.29 -59.80
C VAL A 29 -12.14 41.95 -59.04
N ALA A 30 -12.15 42.15 -57.71
CA ALA A 30 -11.09 41.74 -56.80
C ALA A 30 -11.50 40.45 -56.06
N ILE A 31 -10.65 39.43 -56.09
CA ILE A 31 -10.87 38.15 -55.45
C ILE A 31 -10.33 38.21 -54.02
N THR A 32 -11.22 38.08 -53.03
CA THR A 32 -10.88 38.22 -51.60
C THR A 32 -10.30 36.95 -50.99
N GLY A 33 -10.52 35.78 -51.61
CA GLY A 33 -10.07 34.49 -51.08
C GLY A 33 -10.48 33.32 -51.95
N VAL A 34 -9.65 32.27 -51.98
CA VAL A 34 -9.93 31.00 -52.67
C VAL A 34 -9.93 29.88 -51.64
N GLN A 35 -11.08 29.23 -51.45
CA GLN A 35 -11.20 28.05 -50.60
C GLN A 35 -11.14 26.80 -51.47
N LEU A 36 -10.11 25.96 -51.28
CA LEU A 36 -10.10 24.62 -51.88
C LEU A 36 -11.23 23.80 -51.25
N GLN A 37 -12.21 23.39 -52.05
CA GLN A 37 -13.21 22.40 -51.61
C GLN A 37 -12.49 21.10 -51.26
N ASP A 38 -12.90 20.49 -50.15
CA ASP A 38 -12.29 19.25 -49.68
C ASP A 38 -12.44 18.15 -50.73
N ALA A 39 -11.31 17.74 -51.30
CA ALA A 39 -11.24 16.59 -52.20
C ALA A 39 -11.47 15.32 -51.37
N MET A 40 -12.71 14.84 -51.38
CA MET A 40 -13.07 13.60 -50.72
C MET A 40 -12.39 12.42 -51.46
N PRO A 41 -11.64 11.55 -50.76
CA PRO A 41 -10.95 10.43 -51.41
C PRO A 41 -11.94 9.53 -52.15
N PRO A 42 -11.61 9.02 -53.36
CA PRO A 42 -12.41 8.02 -54.05
C PRO A 42 -12.69 6.80 -53.15
N GLU A 43 -13.87 6.18 -53.26
CA GLU A 43 -14.24 5.05 -52.39
C GLU A 43 -13.23 3.89 -52.44
N GLU A 44 -12.53 3.74 -53.57
CA GLU A 44 -11.54 2.68 -53.81
C GLU A 44 -10.33 2.69 -52.86
N VAL A 45 -9.92 3.85 -52.32
CA VAL A 45 -8.72 3.98 -51.45
C VAL A 45 -9.04 4.25 -49.98
N LYS A 46 -10.29 4.57 -49.65
CA LYS A 46 -10.72 4.87 -48.27
C LYS A 46 -10.40 3.75 -47.29
N ALA A 47 -10.59 2.50 -47.70
CA ALA A 47 -10.34 1.32 -46.86
C ALA A 47 -8.87 1.22 -46.42
N SER A 48 -7.92 1.41 -47.33
CA SER A 48 -6.49 1.33 -47.02
C SER A 48 -6.01 2.48 -46.13
N PHE A 49 -6.57 3.69 -46.28
CA PHE A 49 -6.25 4.81 -45.39
C PHE A 49 -6.82 4.63 -43.98
N LEU A 50 -8.04 4.09 -43.88
CA LEU A 50 -8.65 3.72 -42.60
C LEU A 50 -7.81 2.65 -41.88
N ASP A 51 -7.32 1.65 -42.61
CA ASP A 51 -6.54 0.55 -42.05
C ASP A 51 -5.19 1.03 -41.46
N VAL A 52 -4.47 1.91 -42.17
CA VAL A 52 -3.23 2.53 -41.66
C VAL A 52 -3.47 3.38 -40.41
N THR A 53 -4.63 4.03 -40.34
CA THR A 53 -4.99 4.88 -39.19
C THR A 53 -5.37 4.01 -37.99
N SER A 54 -6.19 2.99 -38.20
CA SER A 54 -6.54 1.97 -37.19
C SER A 54 -5.29 1.29 -36.64
N ALA A 55 -4.36 0.86 -37.50
CA ALA A 55 -3.12 0.22 -37.07
C ALA A 55 -2.22 1.15 -36.23
N LYS A 56 -2.22 2.46 -36.51
CA LYS A 56 -1.51 3.46 -35.70
C LYS A 56 -2.15 3.64 -34.33
N GLU A 57 -3.49 3.69 -34.28
CA GLU A 57 -4.24 3.77 -33.04
C GLU A 57 -4.04 2.53 -32.17
N ASP A 58 -4.13 1.34 -32.76
CA ASP A 58 -3.87 0.06 -32.08
C ASP A 58 -2.44 -0.01 -31.52
N LYS A 59 -1.45 0.46 -32.29
CA LYS A 59 -0.06 0.56 -31.82
C LYS A 59 0.04 1.50 -30.62
N ALA A 60 -0.59 2.68 -30.69
CA ALA A 60 -0.58 3.64 -29.60
C ALA A 60 -1.28 3.08 -28.35
N ALA A 61 -2.41 2.39 -28.53
CA ALA A 61 -3.15 1.73 -27.46
C ALA A 61 -2.30 0.67 -26.75
N LYS A 62 -1.66 -0.24 -27.51
CA LYS A 62 -0.78 -1.28 -26.95
C LYS A 62 0.44 -0.70 -26.22
N VAL A 63 1.04 0.36 -26.75
CA VAL A 63 2.16 1.04 -26.08
C VAL A 63 1.71 1.69 -24.77
N ASN A 64 0.55 2.34 -24.77
CA ASN A 64 0.01 2.93 -23.56
C ASN A 64 -0.36 1.88 -22.52
N GLU A 65 -0.94 0.75 -22.94
CA GLU A 65 -1.23 -0.38 -22.05
C GLU A 65 0.04 -0.95 -21.43
N ALA A 66 1.09 -1.18 -22.22
CA ALA A 66 2.38 -1.67 -21.71
C ALA A 66 3.00 -0.71 -20.70
N ARG A 67 2.99 0.60 -20.99
CA ARG A 67 3.46 1.64 -20.06
C ARG A 67 2.64 1.64 -18.77
N ARG A 68 1.33 1.49 -18.88
CA ARG A 68 0.43 1.45 -17.73
C ARG A 68 0.73 0.23 -16.85
N TYR A 69 0.93 -0.94 -17.46
CA TYR A 69 1.34 -2.17 -16.76
C TYR A 69 2.70 -2.01 -16.06
N GLU A 70 3.69 -1.40 -16.72
CA GLU A 70 4.99 -1.10 -16.11
C GLU A 70 4.85 -0.13 -14.93
N ASN A 71 4.10 0.96 -15.13
CA ASN A 71 3.84 1.97 -14.11
C ASN A 71 3.01 1.44 -12.94
N GLU A 72 2.27 0.35 -13.11
CA GLU A 72 1.55 -0.31 -12.03
C GLU A 72 2.47 -1.28 -11.28
N LYS A 73 3.20 -2.14 -12.01
CA LYS A 73 3.98 -3.22 -11.42
C LYS A 73 5.26 -2.74 -10.75
N LEU A 74 5.96 -1.76 -11.35
CA LEU A 74 7.26 -1.30 -10.85
C LEU A 74 7.15 -0.60 -9.48
N PRO A 75 6.19 0.32 -9.25
CA PRO A 75 6.01 0.92 -7.93
C PRO A 75 5.57 -0.06 -6.86
N VAL A 76 4.67 -1.01 -7.20
CA VAL A 76 4.23 -2.06 -6.27
C VAL A 76 5.43 -2.90 -5.83
N ALA A 77 6.22 -3.41 -6.77
CA ALA A 77 7.41 -4.20 -6.46
C ALA A 77 8.44 -3.44 -5.62
N ARG A 78 8.63 -2.13 -5.89
CA ARG A 78 9.49 -1.26 -5.08
C ARG A 78 8.94 -1.05 -3.67
N GLY A 79 7.62 -0.86 -3.54
CA GLY A 79 6.94 -0.73 -2.26
C GLY A 79 7.08 -1.99 -1.42
N ASP A 80 6.87 -3.17 -2.02
CA ASP A 80 7.03 -4.46 -1.35
C ASP A 80 8.47 -4.68 -0.88
N ALA A 81 9.46 -4.36 -1.73
CA ALA A 81 10.87 -4.45 -1.35
C ALA A 81 11.21 -3.53 -0.17
N GLN A 82 10.75 -2.28 -0.20
CA GLN A 82 10.96 -1.35 0.92
C GLN A 82 10.25 -1.80 2.19
N LYS A 83 9.04 -2.34 2.07
CA LYS A 83 8.29 -2.89 3.20
C LYS A 83 9.06 -4.03 3.87
N ILE A 84 9.61 -4.96 3.10
CA ILE A 84 10.42 -6.07 3.64
C ILE A 84 11.64 -5.54 4.42
N ILE A 85 12.33 -4.52 3.90
CA ILE A 85 13.47 -3.92 4.57
C ILE A 85 13.03 -3.23 5.87
N ALA A 86 11.97 -2.42 5.81
CA ALA A 86 11.44 -1.73 6.98
C ALA A 86 10.97 -2.69 8.07
N ASP A 87 10.28 -3.78 7.70
CA ASP A 87 9.84 -4.82 8.63
C ASP A 87 11.04 -5.52 9.28
N ALA A 88 12.10 -5.79 8.52
CA ALA A 88 13.33 -6.39 9.04
C ALA A 88 14.08 -5.45 10.00
N GLU A 89 14.17 -4.16 9.67
CA GLU A 89 14.76 -3.14 10.54
C GLU A 89 13.95 -2.96 11.83
N ALA A 90 12.62 -2.90 11.71
CA ALA A 90 11.72 -2.83 12.86
C ALA A 90 11.87 -4.05 13.77
N TYR A 91 11.93 -5.26 13.20
CA TYR A 91 12.14 -6.48 13.97
C TYR A 91 13.49 -6.47 14.70
N LYS A 92 14.57 -6.10 13.99
CA LYS A 92 15.90 -5.96 14.58
C LYS A 92 15.87 -4.98 15.75
N GLN A 93 15.27 -3.81 15.57
CA GLN A 93 15.23 -2.78 16.59
C GLN A 93 14.36 -3.20 17.78
N ALA A 94 13.21 -3.85 17.53
CA ALA A 94 12.35 -4.40 18.57
C ALA A 94 13.11 -5.43 19.42
N ARG A 95 13.87 -6.34 18.80
CA ARG A 95 14.69 -7.33 19.52
C ARG A 95 15.81 -6.71 20.34
N ILE A 96 16.47 -5.67 19.82
CA ILE A 96 17.49 -4.94 20.57
C ILE A 96 16.85 -4.24 21.77
N ASN A 97 15.74 -3.53 21.57
CA ASN A 97 15.04 -2.79 22.63
C ASN A 97 14.47 -3.72 23.71
N GLU A 98 13.94 -4.88 23.30
CA GLU A 98 13.50 -5.91 24.23
C GLU A 98 14.67 -6.42 25.08
N ALA A 99 15.78 -6.78 24.45
CA ALA A 99 16.97 -7.26 25.13
C ALA A 99 17.56 -6.20 26.08
N THR A 100 17.64 -4.93 25.65
CA THR A 100 18.15 -3.84 26.49
C THR A 100 17.20 -3.52 27.65
N GLY A 101 15.89 -3.55 27.43
CA GLY A 101 14.88 -3.39 28.48
C GLY A 101 14.96 -4.48 29.54
N ILE A 102 15.05 -5.74 29.10
CA ILE A 102 15.23 -6.88 30.00
C ILE A 102 16.55 -6.76 30.78
N ALA A 103 17.67 -6.45 30.10
CA ALA A 103 18.97 -6.28 30.75
C ALA A 103 18.96 -5.14 31.77
N SER A 104 18.32 -4.02 31.46
CA SER A 104 18.15 -2.88 32.37
C SER A 104 17.33 -3.28 33.60
N ARG A 105 16.23 -4.01 33.41
CA ARG A 105 15.41 -4.53 34.51
C ARG A 105 16.22 -5.45 35.42
N TYR A 106 16.96 -6.41 34.86
CA TYR A 106 17.79 -7.31 35.65
C TYR A 106 18.88 -6.58 36.41
N ARG A 107 19.52 -5.57 35.80
CA ARG A 107 20.53 -4.74 36.47
C ARG A 107 19.94 -3.99 37.67
N ALA A 108 18.77 -3.36 37.50
CA ALA A 108 18.08 -2.66 38.59
C ALA A 108 17.71 -3.61 39.73
N ILE A 109 17.21 -4.80 39.41
CA ILE A 109 16.91 -5.84 40.39
C ILE A 109 18.16 -6.29 41.14
N ALA A 110 19.28 -6.51 40.44
CA ALA A 110 20.53 -6.94 41.05
C ALA A 110 21.07 -5.89 42.03
N GLU A 111 21.00 -4.61 41.65
CA GLU A 111 21.44 -3.50 42.51
C GLU A 111 20.58 -3.38 43.79
N GLU A 112 19.26 -3.54 43.68
CA GLU A 112 18.38 -3.55 44.86
C GLU A 112 18.57 -4.80 45.72
N TYR A 113 18.82 -5.95 45.09
CA TYR A 113 19.09 -7.20 45.79
C TYR A 113 20.36 -7.12 46.63
N GLU A 114 21.40 -6.47 46.13
CA GLU A 114 22.65 -6.24 46.88
C GLU A 114 22.42 -5.39 48.13
N LYS A 115 21.51 -4.41 48.07
CA LYS A 115 21.14 -3.54 49.20
C LYS A 115 20.29 -4.28 50.24
N MET A 116 19.25 -5.00 49.81
CA MET A 116 18.26 -5.63 50.70
C MET A 116 17.80 -7.02 50.21
N PRO A 117 18.62 -8.08 50.38
CA PRO A 117 18.35 -9.39 49.78
C PRO A 117 17.14 -10.13 50.39
N SER A 118 16.86 -9.96 51.68
CA SER A 118 15.71 -10.63 52.34
C SER A 118 14.36 -10.11 51.82
N VAL A 119 14.20 -8.79 51.73
CA VAL A 119 12.98 -8.14 51.24
C VAL A 119 12.76 -8.45 49.76
N MET A 120 13.83 -8.39 48.96
CA MET A 120 13.71 -8.64 47.51
C MET A 120 13.32 -10.08 47.19
N ARG A 121 13.85 -11.07 47.92
CA ARG A 121 13.43 -12.48 47.76
C ARG A 121 11.95 -12.68 48.07
N MET A 122 11.47 -12.10 49.17
CA MET A 122 10.06 -12.19 49.56
C MET A 122 9.15 -11.53 48.53
N ARG A 123 9.55 -10.35 48.02
CA ARG A 123 8.83 -9.65 46.94
C ARG A 123 8.74 -10.51 45.68
N MET A 124 9.86 -11.05 45.20
CA MET A 124 9.85 -11.93 44.01
C MET A 124 8.95 -13.14 44.21
N TYR A 125 8.97 -13.76 45.40
CA TYR A 125 8.13 -14.89 45.73
C TYR A 125 6.63 -14.54 45.67
N ILE A 126 6.23 -13.43 46.29
CA ILE A 126 4.84 -12.95 46.26
C ILE A 126 4.43 -12.57 44.83
N GLU A 127 5.28 -11.87 44.08
CA GLU A 127 5.00 -11.51 42.67
C GLU A 127 4.80 -12.75 41.81
N MET A 128 5.68 -13.76 41.95
CA MET A 128 5.60 -14.99 41.17
C MET A 128 4.35 -15.81 41.51
N ILE A 129 4.02 -15.93 42.80
CA ILE A 129 2.79 -16.58 43.26
C ILE A 129 1.56 -15.81 42.76
N THR A 130 1.56 -14.48 42.81
CA THR A 130 0.45 -13.65 42.33
C THR A 130 0.25 -13.80 40.82
N GLU A 131 1.31 -13.98 40.04
CA GLU A 131 1.22 -14.17 38.59
C GLU A 131 0.78 -15.60 38.22
N VAL A 132 1.26 -16.61 38.95
CA VAL A 132 1.03 -18.03 38.63
C VAL A 132 -0.29 -18.55 39.19
N LEU A 133 -0.68 -18.15 40.41
CA LEU A 133 -1.89 -18.65 41.08
C LEU A 133 -3.17 -18.52 40.24
N PRO A 134 -3.45 -17.39 39.55
CA PRO A 134 -4.66 -17.25 38.74
C PRO A 134 -4.71 -18.20 37.54
N ARG A 135 -3.57 -18.74 37.11
CA ARG A 135 -3.49 -19.72 36.00
C ARG A 135 -3.69 -21.17 36.46
N ILE A 136 -3.72 -21.41 37.77
CA ILE A 136 -3.91 -22.76 38.33
C ILE A 136 -5.41 -22.95 38.60
N GLU A 137 -6.06 -23.79 37.81
CA GLU A 137 -7.49 -24.08 37.94
C GLU A 137 -7.82 -24.92 39.17
N ASN A 138 -6.96 -25.89 39.51
CA ASN A 138 -7.15 -26.81 40.63
C ASN A 138 -5.84 -27.02 41.40
N LEU A 139 -5.78 -26.58 42.65
CA LEU A 139 -4.69 -26.86 43.57
C LEU A 139 -5.01 -28.13 44.38
N TYR A 140 -4.19 -29.17 44.25
CA TYR A 140 -4.33 -30.40 45.03
C TYR A 140 -3.31 -30.39 46.16
N ILE A 141 -3.78 -30.30 47.41
CA ILE A 141 -2.94 -30.43 48.60
C ILE A 141 -3.12 -31.85 49.13
N VAL A 142 -2.05 -32.64 49.07
CA VAL A 142 -2.04 -34.02 49.57
C VAL A 142 -1.38 -34.03 50.94
N ASP A 143 -2.12 -34.44 51.98
CA ASP A 143 -1.54 -34.70 53.29
C ASP A 143 -0.79 -36.04 53.27
N GLY A 144 0.24 -36.21 54.12
CA GLY A 144 1.18 -37.33 54.14
C GLY A 144 0.56 -38.73 54.28
N ASN A 145 -0.75 -38.81 54.56
CA ASN A 145 -1.53 -40.04 54.65
C ASN A 145 -2.31 -40.42 53.38
N GLY A 146 -2.06 -39.74 52.25
CA GLY A 146 -2.60 -40.13 50.94
C GLY A 146 -4.08 -39.79 50.70
N ASN A 147 -4.73 -39.11 51.66
CA ASN A 147 -6.07 -38.56 51.45
C ASN A 147 -5.95 -37.20 50.75
N THR A 148 -6.35 -37.16 49.48
CA THR A 148 -6.32 -35.93 48.66
C THR A 148 -7.61 -35.16 48.90
N VAL A 149 -7.55 -34.07 49.66
CA VAL A 149 -8.67 -33.15 49.80
C VAL A 149 -8.48 -32.04 48.76
N GLN A 150 -9.43 -31.88 47.84
CA GLN A 150 -9.42 -30.78 46.88
C GLN A 150 -9.65 -29.48 47.66
N PHE A 151 -8.56 -28.80 48.02
CA PHE A 151 -8.60 -27.61 48.85
C PHE A 151 -8.25 -26.41 47.97
N LEU A 152 -9.28 -25.61 47.68
CA LEU A 152 -9.24 -24.28 47.08
C LEU A 152 -9.38 -24.21 45.54
N PRO A 153 -10.63 -24.06 45.02
CA PRO A 153 -10.84 -23.59 43.64
C PRO A 153 -10.47 -22.10 43.56
N LEU A 154 -9.45 -21.75 42.77
CA LEU A 154 -8.93 -20.38 42.63
C LEU A 154 -9.71 -19.54 41.60
N ASN A 155 -10.93 -19.94 41.22
CA ASN A 155 -11.69 -19.28 40.18
C ASN A 155 -12.58 -18.14 40.73
N PRO A 156 -12.30 -16.86 40.40
CA PRO A 156 -13.09 -15.71 40.87
C PRO A 156 -14.51 -15.63 40.27
N SER A 157 -14.86 -16.51 39.31
CA SER A 157 -16.20 -16.54 38.72
C SER A 157 -17.22 -17.41 39.49
N ASN A 158 -16.78 -18.13 40.54
CA ASN A 158 -17.68 -18.83 41.46
C ASN A 158 -17.78 -18.10 42.80
N ASN A 159 -18.44 -16.94 42.78
CA ASN A 159 -19.01 -16.34 44.00
C ASN A 159 -20.19 -17.21 44.48
N GLN A 160 -19.91 -18.28 45.23
CA GLN A 160 -20.92 -18.96 46.04
C GLN A 160 -20.44 -19.10 47.48
N THR A 161 -20.84 -18.10 48.27
CA THR A 161 -21.22 -18.12 49.70
C THR A 161 -20.23 -18.58 50.78
N PRO A 162 -20.28 -17.95 51.97
CA PRO A 162 -19.33 -18.18 53.05
C PRO A 162 -19.49 -19.59 53.65
N VAL A 163 -18.37 -20.27 53.83
CA VAL A 163 -18.29 -21.50 54.65
C VAL A 163 -18.45 -21.08 56.12
N VAL A 164 -19.58 -21.44 56.72
CA VAL A 164 -19.79 -21.34 58.18
C VAL A 164 -18.96 -22.45 58.83
N LEU A 165 -18.13 -22.09 59.81
CA LEU A 165 -17.36 -23.03 60.63
C LEU A 165 -18.31 -23.89 61.48
N PRO A 166 -18.10 -25.22 61.60
CA PRO A 166 -18.82 -26.03 62.57
C PRO A 166 -18.38 -25.60 63.97
N GLN A 167 -19.35 -25.31 64.84
CA GLN A 167 -19.10 -25.19 66.28
C GLN A 167 -19.02 -26.60 66.86
N GLU A 168 -17.90 -26.88 67.54
CA GLU A 168 -17.84 -27.82 68.67
C GLU A 168 -17.69 -27.02 69.96
#